data_AF-A0AAY5EVT3-F1
#
_entry.id   AF-A0AAY5EVT3-F1
#
_cell.length_a   1.000
_cell.length_b   1.000
_cell.length_c   1.000
_cell.angle_alpha   90.00
_cell.angle_beta   90.00
_cell.angle_gamma   90.00
#
_symmetry.space_group_name_H-M   'P 1'
#
loop_
_entity.id
_entity.type
_entity.pdbx_description
1 polymer ?
#
loop_
_entity_poly.entity_id
_entity_poly.type
_entity_poly.pdbx_seq_one_letter_code
_entity_poly.pdbx_strand_id
1 'polypeptide(L)'
;MLKRVSVVTGANNGIGLVPSRLQQRSVERLNSKGFDNVVFHLLNICDQNCCLELRRFLEKNYRGLDVLVNNAGIAFKVNATEPFGEQAEVTMHTNFGGTLWVARVVNVSSFVSKRSLDKCSPELQKLSEEELLPKLLMDMAGPNATKSPEEGAETPVYLALLPDRAKEPHGQLV
;
A
#
# COMPACT_ATOMS: atom_id res chain seq x y z
N MET A 1 22.71 2.55 -18.15
CA MET A 1 21.94 3.11 -17.03
C MET A 1 21.34 1.97 -16.22
N LEU A 2 21.27 2.10 -14.89
CA LEU A 2 20.43 1.21 -14.08
C LEU A 2 18.96 1.59 -14.28
N LYS A 3 18.07 0.59 -14.33
CA LYS A 3 16.63 0.84 -14.37
C LYS A 3 16.16 1.09 -12.94
N ARG A 4 15.51 2.24 -12.68
CA ARG A 4 14.79 2.46 -11.43
C ARG A 4 13.58 1.52 -11.36
N VAL A 5 13.28 1.02 -10.17
CA VAL A 5 12.19 0.08 -9.91
C VAL A 5 11.29 0.60 -8.80
N SER A 6 9.99 0.57 -9.09
CA SER A 6 8.93 0.92 -8.16
C SER A 6 8.03 -0.29 -7.96
N VAL A 7 7.65 -0.57 -6.71
CA VAL A 7 6.69 -1.63 -6.35
C VAL A 7 5.46 -0.99 -5.73
N VAL A 8 4.28 -1.43 -6.16
CA VAL A 8 2.99 -1.04 -5.58
C VAL A 8 2.31 -2.30 -5.04
N THR A 9 2.07 -2.36 -3.73
CA THR A 9 1.39 -3.53 -3.11
C THR A 9 -0.13 -3.41 -3.26
N GLY A 10 -0.84 -4.54 -3.39
CA GLY A 10 -2.31 -4.51 -3.55
C GLY A 10 -2.79 -3.79 -4.81
N ALA A 11 -1.98 -3.78 -5.89
CA ALA A 11 -2.32 -3.09 -7.14
C ALA A 11 -3.41 -3.81 -7.97
N ASN A 12 -3.81 -5.01 -7.57
CA ASN A 12 -5.01 -5.67 -8.06
C ASN A 12 -6.25 -5.17 -7.32
N ASN A 13 -7.31 -4.81 -8.05
CA ASN A 13 -8.63 -4.60 -7.47
C ASN A 13 -9.09 -5.86 -6.71
N GLY A 14 -9.54 -5.69 -5.46
CA GLY A 14 -9.99 -6.78 -4.59
C GLY A 14 -8.97 -7.33 -3.59
N ILE A 15 -9.49 -7.88 -2.49
CA ILE A 15 -8.74 -8.49 -1.38
C ILE A 15 -7.97 -9.73 -1.89
N GLY A 16 -6.85 -10.06 -1.24
CA GLY A 16 -5.83 -10.99 -1.73
C GLY A 16 -6.30 -12.41 -2.12
N LEU A 17 -5.42 -13.11 -2.85
CA LEU A 17 -5.66 -14.37 -3.59
C LEU A 17 -6.44 -14.22 -4.91
N VAL A 18 -5.86 -13.42 -5.80
CA VAL A 18 -6.32 -13.27 -7.20
C VAL A 18 -5.76 -14.40 -8.07
N PRO A 19 -6.60 -15.18 -8.79
CA PRO A 19 -6.13 -16.20 -9.75
C PRO A 19 -5.22 -15.64 -10.84
N SER A 20 -4.25 -16.43 -11.30
CA SER A 20 -3.24 -16.04 -12.32
C SER A 20 -3.81 -15.31 -13.54
N ARG A 21 -5.00 -15.69 -14.01
CA ARG A 21 -5.69 -15.06 -15.14
C ARG A 21 -6.05 -13.59 -14.93
N LEU A 22 -6.33 -13.16 -13.70
CA LEU A 22 -6.62 -11.76 -13.36
C LEU A 22 -5.33 -10.94 -13.11
N GLN A 23 -4.25 -11.61 -12.70
CA GLN A 23 -2.91 -11.01 -12.60
C GLN A 23 -2.42 -10.59 -13.99
N GLN A 24 -2.54 -11.50 -14.97
CA GLN A 24 -2.11 -11.26 -16.35
C GLN A 24 -2.91 -10.14 -17.02
N ARG A 25 -4.23 -10.09 -16.81
CA ARG A 25 -5.11 -8.98 -17.24
C ARG A 25 -4.70 -7.61 -16.67
N SER A 26 -4.10 -7.56 -15.49
CA SER A 26 -3.66 -6.30 -14.88
C SER A 26 -2.43 -5.74 -15.59
N VAL A 27 -1.49 -6.61 -15.99
CA VAL A 27 -0.35 -6.25 -16.85
C VAL A 27 -0.84 -5.88 -18.25
N GLU A 28 -1.70 -6.69 -18.88
CA GLU A 28 -2.28 -6.42 -20.20
C GLU A 28 -3.01 -5.06 -20.28
N ARG A 29 -3.76 -4.70 -19.22
CA ARG A 29 -4.46 -3.41 -19.09
C ARG A 29 -3.53 -2.20 -18.93
N LEU A 30 -2.32 -2.40 -18.40
CA LEU A 30 -1.33 -1.33 -18.30
C LEU A 30 -0.51 -1.24 -19.59
N ASN A 31 -0.14 -2.38 -20.20
CA ASN A 31 0.48 -2.42 -21.52
C ASN A 31 -0.42 -1.76 -22.59
N SER A 32 -1.73 -1.98 -22.56
CA SER A 32 -2.67 -1.32 -23.49
C SER A 32 -2.86 0.18 -23.25
N LYS A 33 -2.39 0.70 -22.10
CA LYS A 33 -2.26 2.13 -21.82
C LYS A 33 -0.85 2.68 -22.14
N GLY A 34 0.05 1.88 -22.73
CA GLY A 34 1.40 2.27 -23.14
C GLY A 34 2.49 2.08 -22.08
N PHE A 35 2.24 1.29 -21.02
CA PHE A 35 3.24 0.99 -19.99
C PHE A 35 3.96 -0.34 -20.27
N ASP A 36 4.96 -0.32 -21.15
CA ASP A 36 5.62 -1.54 -21.66
C ASP A 36 6.56 -2.25 -20.64
N ASN A 37 6.82 -1.62 -19.50
CA ASN A 37 7.79 -2.08 -18.49
C ASN A 37 7.15 -2.55 -17.17
N VAL A 38 5.89 -3.00 -17.22
CA VAL A 38 5.15 -3.52 -16.06
C VAL A 38 5.45 -5.01 -15.84
N VAL A 39 5.83 -5.35 -14.60
CA VAL A 39 6.07 -6.74 -14.18
C VAL A 39 5.19 -7.05 -12.98
N PHE A 40 4.44 -8.16 -13.05
CA PHE A 40 3.70 -8.68 -11.92
C PHE A 40 4.60 -9.58 -11.06
N HIS A 41 4.49 -9.44 -9.74
CA HIS A 41 5.04 -10.39 -8.76
C HIS A 41 3.96 -10.66 -7.71
N LEU A 42 3.77 -11.92 -7.33
CA LEU A 42 2.84 -12.25 -6.26
C LEU A 42 3.35 -11.71 -4.92
N LEU A 43 2.47 -11.11 -4.14
CA LEU A 43 2.78 -10.64 -2.79
C LEU A 43 1.54 -10.74 -1.90
N ASN A 44 1.63 -11.55 -0.85
CA ASN A 44 0.76 -11.44 0.32
C ASN A 44 1.58 -10.74 1.42
N ILE A 45 1.20 -9.52 1.81
CA ILE A 45 1.91 -8.76 2.85
C ILE A 45 1.82 -9.42 4.24
N CYS A 46 0.82 -10.29 4.44
CA CYS A 46 0.64 -11.08 5.67
C CYS A 46 1.48 -12.36 5.70
N ASP A 47 2.23 -12.68 4.62
CA ASP A 47 3.12 -13.84 4.56
C ASP A 47 4.58 -13.38 4.41
N GLN A 48 5.38 -13.63 5.45
CA GLN A 48 6.80 -13.31 5.46
C GLN A 48 7.57 -14.00 4.33
N ASN A 49 7.17 -15.20 3.92
CA ASN A 49 7.84 -15.91 2.82
C ASN A 49 7.61 -15.21 1.48
N CYS A 50 6.37 -14.77 1.20
CA CYS A 50 6.08 -13.94 0.02
C CYS A 50 6.90 -12.64 0.01
N CYS A 51 7.06 -12.00 1.17
CA CYS A 51 7.86 -10.78 1.31
C CYS A 51 9.36 -11.05 1.04
N LEU A 52 9.89 -12.17 1.54
CA LEU A 52 11.27 -12.61 1.29
C LEU A 52 11.51 -13.05 -0.16
N GLU A 53 10.53 -13.65 -0.82
CA GLU A 53 10.59 -14.00 -2.24
C GLU A 53 10.64 -12.75 -3.13
N LEU A 54 9.75 -11.78 -2.87
CA LEU A 54 9.79 -10.49 -3.56
C LEU A 54 11.14 -9.79 -3.36
N ARG A 55 11.68 -9.78 -2.13
CA ARG A 55 13.01 -9.23 -1.85
C ARG A 55 14.09 -9.90 -2.70
N ARG A 56 14.15 -11.24 -2.70
CA ARG A 56 15.13 -12.01 -3.50
C ARG A 56 14.98 -11.74 -4.99
N PHE A 57 13.75 -11.60 -5.49
CA PHE A 57 13.47 -11.25 -6.88
C PHE A 57 13.99 -9.86 -7.24
N LEU A 58 13.77 -8.86 -6.37
CA LEU A 58 14.26 -7.49 -6.55
C LEU A 58 15.79 -7.40 -6.50
N GLU A 59 16.42 -8.05 -5.51
CA GLU A 59 17.88 -8.12 -5.40
C GLU A 59 18.51 -8.78 -6.63
N LYS A 60 17.95 -9.92 -7.10
CA LYS A 60 18.47 -10.68 -8.25
C LYS A 60 18.34 -9.96 -9.59
N ASN A 61 17.20 -9.33 -9.86
CA ASN A 61 16.90 -8.80 -11.21
C ASN A 61 17.17 -7.28 -11.34
N TYR A 62 17.14 -6.55 -10.22
CA TYR A 62 17.16 -5.08 -10.22
C TYR A 62 18.15 -4.47 -9.23
N ARG A 63 18.88 -5.30 -8.46
CA ARG A 63 19.84 -4.91 -7.41
C ARG A 63 19.21 -4.19 -6.21
N GLY A 64 17.88 -4.23 -6.06
CA GLY A 64 17.16 -3.58 -4.97
C GLY A 64 15.83 -2.97 -5.43
N LEU A 65 15.40 -1.94 -4.72
CA LEU A 65 14.15 -1.23 -4.91
C LEU A 65 14.37 0.27 -4.66
N ASP A 66 13.92 1.13 -5.57
CA ASP A 66 14.03 2.59 -5.42
C ASP A 66 12.80 3.16 -4.69
N VAL A 67 11.61 2.70 -5.05
CA VAL A 67 10.33 3.20 -4.50
C VAL A 67 9.42 2.05 -4.11
N LEU A 68 8.86 2.11 -2.91
CA LEU A 68 7.81 1.22 -2.45
C LEU A 68 6.57 2.03 -2.10
N VAL A 69 5.44 1.70 -2.71
CA VAL A 69 4.10 2.21 -2.37
C VAL A 69 3.31 1.07 -1.74
N ASN A 70 3.24 1.03 -0.40
CA ASN A 70 2.51 -0.01 0.31
C ASN A 70 1.00 0.25 0.29
N ASN A 71 0.33 0.01 -0.85
CA ASN A 71 -1.11 0.23 -1.08
C ASN A 71 -2.04 -0.89 -0.58
N ALA A 72 -1.52 -2.08 -0.28
CA ALA A 72 -2.33 -3.17 0.25
C ALA A 72 -2.93 -2.84 1.62
N GLY A 73 -4.25 -3.02 1.75
CA GLY A 73 -4.98 -2.87 2.99
C GLY A 73 -6.42 -3.38 2.87
N ILE A 74 -7.07 -3.56 4.00
CA ILE A 74 -8.46 -4.04 4.11
C ILE A 74 -9.25 -3.20 5.13
N ALA A 75 -10.57 -3.28 5.02
CA ALA A 75 -11.48 -2.88 6.09
C ALA A 75 -12.81 -3.60 5.95
N PHE A 76 -13.44 -3.87 7.08
CA PHE A 76 -14.82 -4.31 7.15
C PHE A 76 -15.77 -3.19 6.70
N LYS A 77 -16.94 -3.56 6.16
CA LYS A 77 -17.98 -2.59 5.79
C LYS A 77 -18.68 -2.08 7.06
N VAL A 78 -19.31 -0.91 6.97
CA VAL A 78 -19.97 -0.25 8.12
C VAL A 78 -21.05 -1.11 8.77
N ASN A 79 -21.64 -2.03 8.01
CA ASN A 79 -22.66 -2.99 8.44
C ASN A 79 -22.12 -4.43 8.61
N ALA A 80 -20.80 -4.60 8.80
CA ALA A 80 -20.19 -5.88 9.14
C ALA A 80 -20.78 -6.43 10.45
N THR A 81 -21.03 -7.74 10.48
CA THR A 81 -21.68 -8.46 11.60
C THR A 81 -20.69 -9.21 12.48
N GLU A 82 -19.45 -9.32 12.03
CA GLU A 82 -18.32 -9.94 12.70
C GLU A 82 -18.03 -9.22 14.04
N PRO A 83 -17.62 -9.92 15.11
CA PRO A 83 -17.30 -9.30 16.40
C PRO A 83 -16.22 -8.21 16.26
N PHE A 84 -16.37 -7.10 16.98
CA PHE A 84 -15.43 -5.96 16.90
C PHE A 84 -13.96 -6.37 17.15
N GLY A 85 -13.71 -7.32 18.06
CA GLY A 85 -12.37 -7.86 18.31
C GLY A 85 -11.75 -8.52 17.09
N GLU A 86 -12.52 -9.36 16.38
CA GLU A 86 -12.11 -10.01 15.13
C GLU A 86 -11.88 -8.98 14.01
N GLN A 87 -12.79 -8.00 13.86
CA GLN A 87 -12.62 -6.92 12.91
C GLN A 87 -11.32 -6.13 13.16
N ALA A 88 -11.03 -5.81 14.42
CA ALA A 88 -9.83 -5.10 14.82
C ALA A 88 -8.56 -5.94 14.60
N GLU A 89 -8.55 -7.21 15.01
CA GLU A 89 -7.42 -8.12 14.86
C GLU A 89 -7.05 -8.32 13.39
N VAL A 90 -8.02 -8.70 12.54
CA VAL A 90 -7.81 -8.93 11.10
C VAL A 90 -7.33 -7.66 10.39
N THR A 91 -7.93 -6.51 10.73
CA THR A 91 -7.55 -5.21 10.13
C THR A 91 -6.14 -4.78 10.55
N MET A 92 -5.78 -4.93 11.84
CA MET A 92 -4.45 -4.58 12.34
C MET A 92 -3.37 -5.53 11.83
N HIS A 93 -3.66 -6.83 11.78
CA HIS A 93 -2.75 -7.83 11.23
C HIS A 93 -2.34 -7.50 9.79
N THR A 94 -3.30 -7.10 8.95
CA THR A 94 -3.01 -6.73 7.55
C THR A 94 -2.42 -5.33 7.42
N ASN A 95 -3.12 -4.31 7.91
CA ASN A 95 -2.81 -2.92 7.57
C ASN A 95 -1.57 -2.38 8.32
N PHE A 96 -1.30 -2.91 9.52
CA PHE A 96 -0.13 -2.55 10.32
C PHE A 96 0.93 -3.66 10.25
N GLY A 97 0.61 -4.88 10.69
CA GLY A 97 1.55 -6.00 10.75
C GLY A 97 2.12 -6.36 9.37
N GLY A 98 1.25 -6.52 8.37
CA GLY A 98 1.64 -6.81 6.99
C GLY A 98 2.45 -5.68 6.35
N THR A 99 2.03 -4.42 6.55
CA THR A 99 2.79 -3.25 6.08
C THR A 99 4.20 -3.18 6.70
N LEU A 100 4.35 -3.53 7.98
CA LEU A 100 5.65 -3.52 8.66
C LEU A 100 6.65 -4.51 8.02
N TRP A 101 6.19 -5.67 7.53
CA TRP A 101 7.06 -6.65 6.86
C TRP A 101 7.64 -6.18 5.52
N VAL A 102 7.05 -5.15 4.91
CA VAL A 102 7.48 -4.60 3.61
C VAL A 102 8.05 -3.19 3.67
N ALA A 103 7.72 -2.37 4.68
CA ALA A 103 7.93 -0.92 4.65
C ALA A 103 9.38 -0.42 4.77
N ARG A 104 9.71 0.60 3.94
CA ARG A 104 10.80 1.59 4.18
C ARG A 104 10.57 3.00 3.61
N VAL A 105 9.62 3.27 2.69
CA VAL A 105 9.59 4.55 1.93
C VAL A 105 8.21 5.25 1.80
N VAL A 106 7.15 4.62 1.24
CA VAL A 106 5.80 5.23 1.12
C VAL A 106 4.71 4.23 1.53
N ASN A 107 3.76 4.66 2.38
CA ASN A 107 2.85 3.75 3.11
C ASN A 107 1.37 4.17 3.02
N VAL A 108 0.51 3.37 2.41
CA VAL A 108 -0.91 3.74 2.32
C VAL A 108 -1.64 3.61 3.67
N SER A 109 -2.51 4.59 3.95
CA SER A 109 -3.33 4.70 5.16
C SER A 109 -4.49 5.70 4.89
N SER A 110 -5.28 6.07 5.90
CA SER A 110 -6.55 6.83 5.73
C SER A 110 -6.66 8.05 6.64
N PHE A 111 -7.45 9.08 6.29
CA PHE A 111 -7.79 10.18 7.21
C PHE A 111 -8.48 9.68 8.50
N VAL A 112 -9.15 8.52 8.42
CA VAL A 112 -9.73 7.84 9.58
C VAL A 112 -8.65 7.49 10.61
N SER A 113 -7.41 7.18 10.19
CA SER A 113 -6.31 6.89 11.12
C SER A 113 -6.03 8.08 12.03
N LYS A 114 -6.05 9.31 11.50
CA LYS A 114 -5.85 10.53 12.30
C LYS A 114 -7.02 10.75 13.26
N ARG A 115 -8.26 10.62 12.79
CA ARG A 115 -9.47 10.70 13.64
C ARG A 115 -9.54 9.65 14.75
N SER A 116 -8.97 8.46 14.53
CA SER A 116 -8.85 7.42 15.56
C SER A 116 -7.73 7.75 16.54
N LEU A 117 -6.57 8.16 16.04
CA LEU A 117 -5.41 8.55 16.83
C LEU A 117 -5.71 9.72 17.77
N ASP A 118 -6.44 10.73 17.28
CA ASP A 118 -6.88 11.90 18.07
C ASP A 118 -7.83 11.52 19.24
N LYS A 119 -8.33 10.27 19.27
CA LYS A 119 -9.13 9.69 20.36
C LYS A 119 -8.36 8.69 21.22
N CYS A 120 -7.14 8.32 20.85
CA CYS A 120 -6.25 7.49 21.66
C CYS A 120 -5.65 8.29 22.83
N SER A 121 -5.06 7.62 23.80
CA SER A 121 -4.37 8.28 24.92
C SER A 121 -3.09 9.01 24.44
N PRO A 122 -2.59 10.01 25.19
CA PRO A 122 -1.38 10.76 24.80
C PRO A 122 -0.14 9.89 24.57
N GLU A 123 -0.04 8.74 25.22
CA GLU A 123 1.05 7.77 25.08
C GLU A 123 0.99 7.08 23.71
N LEU A 124 -0.20 6.64 23.30
CA LEU A 124 -0.45 6.04 21.98
C LEU A 124 -0.35 7.07 20.85
N GLN A 125 -0.69 8.34 21.12
CA GLN A 125 -0.47 9.43 20.17
C GLN A 125 1.03 9.59 19.86
N LYS A 126 1.90 9.62 20.89
CA LYS A 126 3.35 9.75 20.74
C LYS A 126 4.01 8.57 20.01
N LEU A 127 3.63 7.33 20.36
CA LEU A 127 4.15 6.12 19.68
C LEU A 127 3.95 6.17 18.16
N SER A 128 2.83 6.75 17.70
CA SER A 128 2.54 6.84 16.27
C SER A 128 3.42 7.84 15.49
N GLU A 129 4.02 8.82 16.18
CA GLU A 129 4.87 9.85 15.55
C GLU A 129 6.29 9.31 15.26
N GLU A 130 6.74 8.28 15.98
CA GLU A 130 8.04 7.62 15.73
C GLU A 130 7.98 6.47 14.70
N GLU A 131 6.80 5.86 14.43
CA GLU A 131 6.72 4.60 13.66
C GLU A 131 5.96 4.63 12.30
N LEU A 132 5.22 5.69 11.90
CA LEU A 132 4.24 5.57 10.79
C LEU A 132 4.34 6.60 9.63
N LEU A 133 4.53 6.08 8.39
CA LEU A 133 4.50 6.83 7.10
C LEU A 133 3.13 6.77 6.33
N PRO A 134 2.85 7.63 5.30
CA PRO A 134 1.52 7.85 4.61
C PRO A 134 1.51 7.79 3.03
N LYS A 135 0.41 7.92 2.21
CA LYS A 135 -1.04 7.54 2.20
C LYS A 135 -1.55 7.34 0.73
N LEU A 136 -2.46 6.41 0.33
CA LEU A 136 -3.96 6.47 0.12
C LEU A 136 -4.49 5.19 -0.65
N LEU A 137 -5.69 4.62 -0.36
CA LEU A 137 -6.25 3.32 -0.89
C LEU A 137 -7.57 3.44 -1.71
N MET A 138 -7.88 2.46 -2.61
CA MET A 138 -9.14 2.36 -3.41
C MET A 138 -9.89 0.99 -3.30
N ASP A 139 -11.09 0.87 -3.89
CA ASP A 139 -12.12 -0.20 -3.74
C ASP A 139 -12.86 -0.29 -2.38
N MET A 140 -12.29 0.18 -1.27
CA MET A 140 -12.99 0.15 0.03
C MET A 140 -14.20 1.09 0.13
N ALA A 141 -14.14 2.27 -0.50
CA ALA A 141 -15.08 3.38 -0.30
C ALA A 141 -16.50 3.17 -0.86
N GLY A 142 -16.72 2.16 -1.71
CA GLY A 142 -18.02 1.90 -2.34
C GLY A 142 -18.43 2.92 -3.41
N PRO A 143 -19.67 2.84 -3.93
CA PRO A 143 -20.11 3.66 -5.08
C PRO A 143 -20.27 5.14 -4.77
N ASN A 144 -20.30 5.54 -3.50
CA ASN A 144 -20.44 6.92 -3.04
C ASN A 144 -19.09 7.61 -2.78
N ALA A 145 -17.99 7.05 -3.30
CA ALA A 145 -16.66 7.65 -3.18
C ALA A 145 -16.61 9.02 -3.88
N THR A 146 -16.04 10.03 -3.22
CA THR A 146 -15.97 11.42 -3.74
C THR A 146 -14.80 11.66 -4.71
N LYS A 147 -14.03 10.61 -5.02
CA LYS A 147 -12.88 10.64 -5.94
C LYS A 147 -12.86 9.34 -6.75
N SER A 148 -12.50 9.44 -8.02
CA SER A 148 -12.15 8.31 -8.88
C SER A 148 -10.83 7.64 -8.45
N PRO A 149 -10.55 6.40 -8.88
CA PRO A 149 -9.26 5.74 -8.64
C PRO A 149 -8.06 6.56 -9.13
N GLU A 150 -8.21 7.21 -10.28
CA GLU A 150 -7.22 8.11 -10.87
C GLU A 150 -6.92 9.32 -9.95
N GLU A 151 -7.94 10.04 -9.48
CA GLU A 151 -7.80 11.19 -8.55
C GLU A 151 -7.29 10.80 -7.14
N GLY A 152 -7.41 9.52 -6.78
CA GLY A 152 -6.80 8.96 -5.58
C GLY A 152 -5.31 8.69 -5.75
N ALA A 153 -4.90 8.22 -6.93
CA ALA A 153 -3.51 7.84 -7.22
C ALA A 153 -2.55 9.05 -7.33
N GLU A 154 -3.06 10.26 -7.54
CA GLU A 154 -2.26 11.49 -7.68
C GLU A 154 -1.25 11.70 -6.54
N THR A 155 -1.67 11.62 -5.28
CA THR A 155 -0.79 11.85 -4.12
C THR A 155 0.28 10.76 -3.96
N PRO A 156 -0.04 9.45 -4.00
CA PRO A 156 0.97 8.39 -4.06
C PRO A 156 1.97 8.56 -5.21
N VAL A 157 1.50 8.94 -6.41
CA VAL A 157 2.36 9.14 -7.60
C VAL A 157 3.26 10.36 -7.42
N TYR A 158 2.75 11.47 -6.89
CA TYR A 158 3.55 12.65 -6.56
C TYR A 158 4.67 12.33 -5.56
N LEU A 159 4.36 11.64 -4.45
CA LEU A 159 5.34 11.24 -3.44
C LEU A 159 6.38 10.25 -3.99
N ALA A 160 5.94 9.31 -4.84
CA ALA A 160 6.81 8.34 -5.52
C ALA A 160 7.75 8.96 -6.57
N LEU A 161 7.43 10.16 -7.07
CA LEU A 161 8.16 10.86 -8.13
C LEU A 161 8.86 12.14 -7.66
N LEU A 162 9.02 12.33 -6.34
CA LEU A 162 9.80 13.42 -5.79
C LEU A 162 11.23 13.42 -6.39
N PRO A 163 11.81 14.60 -6.71
CA PRO A 163 13.16 14.67 -7.27
C PRO A 163 14.20 13.99 -6.39
N ASP A 164 15.21 13.38 -7.01
CA ASP A 164 16.35 12.79 -6.30
C ASP A 164 16.93 13.82 -5.28
N ARG A 165 16.98 13.45 -3.99
CA ARG A 165 17.40 14.30 -2.86
C ARG A 165 16.42 15.41 -2.44
N ALA A 166 15.15 15.34 -2.82
CA ALA A 166 14.10 16.15 -2.19
C ALA A 166 14.13 15.94 -0.66
N LYS A 167 14.12 17.04 0.10
CA LYS A 167 14.15 17.02 1.57
C LYS A 167 12.75 16.95 2.19
N GLU A 168 11.75 17.39 1.44
CA GLU A 168 10.36 17.50 1.87
C GLU A 168 9.41 17.14 0.72
N PRO A 169 8.20 16.63 1.02
CA PRO A 169 7.74 16.21 2.35
C PRO A 169 8.47 14.93 2.82
N HIS A 170 8.86 14.90 4.09
CA HIS A 170 9.53 13.74 4.71
C HIS A 170 8.99 13.54 6.14
N GLY A 171 8.54 12.32 6.46
CA GLY A 171 7.89 12.03 7.75
C GLY A 171 6.53 12.74 7.96
N GLN A 172 5.96 13.36 6.92
CA GLN A 172 4.74 14.16 7.00
C GLN A 172 3.52 13.39 6.50
N LEU A 173 2.39 13.56 7.16
CA LEU A 173 1.07 13.16 6.67
C LEU A 173 0.57 14.16 5.62
N VAL A 174 0.64 13.76 4.35
CA VAL A 174 0.16 14.50 3.16
C VAL A 174 -1.18 13.93 2.68
#